data_AF-A6N5G0-F1
#
_entry.id   AF-A6N5G0-F1
#
_cell.length_a   1.000
_cell.length_b   1.000
_cell.length_c   1.000
_cell.angle_alpha   90.00
_cell.angle_beta   90.00
_cell.angle_gamma   90.00
#
_symmetry.space_group_name_H-M   'P 1'
#
loop_
_entity.id
_entity.type
_entity.pdbx_description
1 polymer ?
#
loop_
_entity_poly.entity_id
_entity_poly.type
_entity_poly.pdbx_seq_one_letter_code
_entity_poly.pdbx_strand_id
1 'polypeptide(L)'
;MPSPTPLYQIEECPDLYVDACVCDEQRNLVFLSAWGRDTVTQEFLARLTLGREENGIDHFHIIVDGRRLPVFPNQDLLEKRTTRQFRGTLFGSLLNLWLFDRRASAPDRSNHLAFALLQRDEDPHQRLWPLVMETCPLPLLQHWREPVMEVLTQHQMLTALPGTIGNVCAWRLALRVDVLEPTLGELIRESILTTDAQAQA
;
A
#
# COMPACT_ATOMS: atom_id res chain seq x y z
N MET A 1 -1.70 -12.82 -25.22
CA MET A 1 -2.48 -11.62 -24.87
C MET A 1 -2.50 -11.53 -23.36
N PRO A 2 -2.19 -10.38 -22.73
CA PRO A 2 -2.43 -10.24 -21.30
C PRO A 2 -3.91 -10.48 -21.02
N SER A 3 -4.22 -11.21 -19.96
CA SER A 3 -5.60 -11.39 -19.51
C SER A 3 -6.23 -10.03 -19.21
N PRO A 4 -7.50 -9.79 -19.59
CA PRO A 4 -8.14 -8.52 -19.30
C PRO A 4 -8.17 -8.26 -17.79
N THR A 5 -7.74 -7.08 -17.36
CA THR A 5 -7.83 -6.66 -15.95
C THR A 5 -9.30 -6.53 -15.56
N PRO A 6 -9.77 -7.23 -14.52
CA PRO A 6 -11.14 -7.12 -14.07
C PRO A 6 -11.40 -5.72 -13.50
N LEU A 7 -12.60 -5.19 -13.77
CA LEU A 7 -13.09 -3.93 -13.21
C LEU A 7 -14.23 -4.23 -12.24
N TYR A 8 -14.15 -3.63 -11.06
CA TYR A 8 -15.11 -3.80 -9.96
C TYR A 8 -15.87 -2.51 -9.72
N GLN A 9 -17.15 -2.60 -9.36
CA GLN A 9 -17.97 -1.41 -9.10
C GLN A 9 -17.88 -0.97 -7.65
N ILE A 10 -17.94 0.35 -7.43
CA ILE A 10 -18.24 0.94 -6.12
C ILE A 10 -19.75 1.09 -6.01
N GLU A 11 -20.37 0.50 -5.00
CA GLU A 11 -21.83 0.50 -4.84
C GLU A 11 -22.39 1.93 -4.70
N GLU A 12 -21.71 2.77 -3.92
CA GLU A 12 -22.09 4.15 -3.65
C GLU A 12 -21.77 5.11 -4.81
N CYS A 13 -20.98 4.65 -5.80
CA CYS A 13 -20.59 5.41 -6.98
C CYS A 13 -20.48 4.48 -8.23
N PRO A 14 -21.61 4.04 -8.81
CA PRO A 14 -21.63 2.99 -9.84
C PRO A 14 -20.91 3.34 -11.16
N ASP A 15 -20.67 4.62 -11.42
CA ASP A 15 -19.94 5.12 -12.58
C ASP A 15 -18.41 5.16 -12.37
N LEU A 16 -17.92 4.73 -11.20
CA LEU A 16 -16.50 4.60 -10.88
C LEU A 16 -16.12 3.11 -10.77
N TYR A 17 -15.10 2.73 -11.53
CA TYR A 17 -14.67 1.33 -11.68
C TYR A 17 -13.28 1.11 -11.11
N VAL A 18 -13.15 0.21 -10.16
CA VAL A 18 -11.90 -0.13 -9.47
C VAL A 18 -11.18 -1.23 -10.23
N ASP A 19 -9.91 -1.03 -10.55
CA ASP A 19 -9.04 -2.09 -11.11
C ASP A 19 -8.09 -2.67 -10.04
N ALA A 20 -7.83 -1.93 -8.97
CA ALA A 20 -7.09 -2.41 -7.81
C ALA A 20 -7.53 -1.73 -6.50
N CYS A 21 -7.60 -2.51 -5.42
CA CYS A 21 -7.80 -1.98 -4.08
C CYS A 21 -7.03 -2.83 -3.08
N VAL A 22 -6.37 -2.17 -2.13
CA VAL A 22 -5.67 -2.81 -1.04
C VAL A 22 -6.13 -2.23 0.29
N CYS A 23 -6.56 -3.10 1.18
CA CYS A 23 -6.93 -2.77 2.54
C CYS A 23 -6.10 -3.57 3.56
N ASP A 24 -5.95 -3.00 4.76
CA ASP A 24 -5.41 -3.72 5.92
C ASP A 24 -6.41 -4.74 6.49
N GLU A 25 -6.06 -5.35 7.62
CA GLU A 25 -6.87 -6.35 8.33
C GLU A 25 -8.22 -5.80 8.79
N GLN A 26 -8.30 -4.50 9.07
CA GLN A 26 -9.50 -3.81 9.51
C GLN A 26 -10.30 -3.23 8.36
N ARG A 27 -9.91 -3.50 7.11
CA ARG A 27 -10.51 -2.96 5.89
C ARG A 27 -10.27 -1.46 5.70
N ASN A 28 -9.29 -0.88 6.42
CA ASN A 28 -8.87 0.49 6.16
C ASN A 28 -8.18 0.57 4.79
N LEU A 29 -8.49 1.62 4.04
CA LEU A 29 -7.94 1.80 2.70
C LEU A 29 -6.45 2.14 2.75
N VAL A 30 -5.62 1.31 2.12
CA VAL A 30 -4.19 1.58 1.91
C VAL A 30 -3.92 2.03 0.47
N PHE A 31 -4.63 1.46 -0.51
CA PHE A 31 -4.52 1.85 -1.92
C PHE A 31 -5.83 1.61 -2.68
N LEU A 32 -6.18 2.52 -3.57
CA LEU A 32 -7.26 2.42 -4.54
C LEU A 32 -6.74 2.93 -5.88
N SER A 33 -6.99 2.17 -6.95
CA SER A 33 -6.92 2.64 -8.33
C SER A 33 -8.31 2.49 -8.94
N ALA A 34 -8.83 3.59 -9.48
CA ALA A 34 -10.20 3.66 -9.98
C ALA A 34 -10.32 4.54 -11.22
N TRP A 35 -11.25 4.19 -12.09
CA TRP A 35 -11.44 4.80 -13.40
C TRP A 35 -12.84 5.36 -13.53
N GLY A 36 -12.94 6.60 -14.00
CA GLY A 36 -14.23 7.26 -14.18
C GLY A 36 -14.12 8.60 -14.90
N ARG A 37 -15.28 9.21 -15.16
CA ARG A 37 -15.34 10.59 -15.69
C ARG A 37 -14.90 11.57 -14.62
N ASP A 38 -14.43 12.75 -15.06
CA ASP A 38 -13.97 13.82 -14.16
C ASP A 38 -15.04 14.19 -13.12
N THR A 39 -16.29 14.41 -13.54
CA THR A 39 -17.40 14.78 -12.65
C THR A 39 -17.66 13.74 -11.56
N VAL A 40 -17.73 12.47 -11.94
CA VAL A 40 -17.96 11.35 -11.02
C VAL A 40 -16.79 11.20 -10.04
N THR A 41 -15.56 11.36 -10.53
CA THR A 41 -14.35 11.30 -9.70
C THR A 41 -14.32 12.44 -8.67
N GLN A 42 -14.66 13.67 -9.07
CA GLN A 42 -14.71 14.80 -8.13
C GLN A 42 -15.84 14.65 -7.11
N GLU A 43 -17.02 14.18 -7.55
CA GLU A 43 -18.13 13.92 -6.64
C GLU A 43 -17.75 12.88 -5.58
N PHE A 44 -17.15 11.76 -5.99
CA PHE A 44 -16.68 10.73 -5.08
C PHE A 44 -15.69 11.28 -4.05
N LEU A 45 -14.70 12.06 -4.49
CA LEU A 45 -13.72 12.69 -3.60
C LEU A 45 -14.34 13.72 -2.66
N ALA A 46 -15.30 14.51 -3.14
CA ALA A 46 -16.01 15.47 -2.30
C ALA A 46 -16.81 14.74 -1.23
N ARG A 47 -17.55 13.70 -1.60
CA ARG A 47 -18.32 12.87 -0.66
C ARG A 47 -17.42 12.21 0.37
N LEU A 48 -16.20 11.80 0.00
CA LEU A 48 -15.23 11.30 0.97
C LEU A 48 -14.85 12.33 2.02
N THR A 49 -14.94 13.64 1.77
CA THR A 49 -14.56 14.70 2.71
C THR A 49 -15.71 15.33 3.49
N LEU A 50 -16.94 15.14 3.02
CA LEU A 50 -18.12 15.78 3.59
C LEU A 50 -18.62 15.03 4.84
N GLY A 51 -19.34 15.76 5.70
CA GLY A 51 -20.05 15.14 6.81
C GLY A 51 -21.25 14.32 6.35
N ARG A 52 -21.75 13.39 7.18
CA ARG A 52 -22.93 12.57 6.86
C ARG A 52 -24.19 13.40 6.54
N GLU A 53 -24.35 14.56 7.18
CA GLU A 53 -25.48 15.49 6.93
C GLU A 53 -25.40 16.16 5.55
N GLU A 54 -24.23 16.15 4.91
CA GLU A 54 -23.95 16.74 3.60
C GLU A 54 -23.79 15.68 2.49
N ASN A 55 -24.40 14.50 2.68
CA ASN A 55 -24.28 13.35 1.77
C ASN A 55 -22.84 12.80 1.65
N GLY A 56 -22.03 13.02 2.68
CA GLY A 56 -20.70 12.43 2.81
C GLY A 56 -20.74 10.92 3.02
N ILE A 57 -19.64 10.26 2.65
CA ILE A 57 -19.44 8.82 2.84
C ILE A 57 -18.19 8.59 3.70
N ASP A 58 -18.37 7.83 4.77
CA ASP A 58 -17.29 7.42 5.69
C ASP A 58 -16.73 6.04 5.35
N HIS A 59 -17.44 5.29 4.51
CA HIS A 59 -17.02 4.03 3.93
C HIS A 59 -17.74 3.81 2.59
N PHE A 60 -17.24 2.87 1.79
CA PHE A 60 -17.87 2.43 0.56
C PHE A 60 -17.68 0.93 0.36
N HIS A 61 -18.43 0.34 -0.55
CA HIS A 61 -18.39 -1.09 -0.85
C HIS A 61 -17.91 -1.34 -2.28
N ILE A 62 -16.93 -2.24 -2.42
CA ILE A 62 -16.51 -2.78 -3.72
C ILE A 62 -17.25 -4.10 -3.94
N ILE A 63 -17.90 -4.23 -5.10
CA ILE A 63 -18.61 -5.45 -5.49
C ILE A 63 -17.63 -6.41 -6.19
N VAL A 64 -17.34 -7.55 -5.55
CA VAL A 64 -16.46 -8.60 -6.08
C VAL A 64 -17.21 -9.92 -6.07
N ASP A 65 -17.42 -10.53 -7.24
CA ASP A 65 -18.13 -11.81 -7.40
C ASP A 65 -19.48 -11.85 -6.65
N GLY A 66 -20.23 -10.75 -6.69
CA GLY A 66 -21.52 -10.58 -6.01
C GLY A 66 -21.43 -10.33 -4.50
N ARG A 67 -20.22 -10.27 -3.92
CA ARG A 67 -19.99 -9.94 -2.51
C ARG A 67 -19.74 -8.45 -2.35
N ARG A 68 -20.32 -7.87 -1.31
CA ARG A 68 -20.12 -6.47 -0.90
C ARG A 68 -18.94 -6.42 0.07
N LEU A 69 -17.82 -5.85 -0.36
CA LEU A 69 -16.61 -5.75 0.45
C LEU A 69 -16.45 -4.31 0.97
N PRO A 70 -16.56 -4.06 2.29
CA PRO A 70 -16.45 -2.71 2.84
C PRO A 70 -15.01 -2.19 2.77
N VAL A 71 -14.87 -0.88 2.59
CA VAL A 71 -13.60 -0.16 2.54
C VAL A 71 -13.73 1.12 3.37
N PHE A 72 -12.82 1.30 4.33
CA PHE A 72 -12.82 2.43 5.27
C PHE A 72 -11.67 3.41 4.94
N PRO A 73 -11.93 4.50 4.20
CA PRO A 73 -10.92 5.50 3.90
C PRO A 73 -10.60 6.37 5.12
N ASN A 74 -9.32 6.53 5.44
CA ASN A 74 -8.87 7.53 6.41
C ASN A 74 -8.41 8.80 5.67
N GLN A 75 -9.30 9.77 5.55
CA GLN A 75 -9.05 11.02 4.82
C GLN A 75 -7.80 11.76 5.30
N ASP A 76 -7.53 11.73 6.61
CA ASP A 76 -6.39 12.41 7.22
C ASP A 76 -5.05 11.79 6.85
N LEU A 77 -5.04 10.60 6.26
CA LEU A 77 -3.84 9.88 5.82
C LEU A 77 -3.79 9.66 4.31
N LEU A 78 -4.90 9.81 3.60
CA LEU A 78 -4.97 9.58 2.17
C LEU A 78 -4.35 10.73 1.37
N GLU A 79 -3.55 10.36 0.39
CA GLU A 79 -3.10 11.20 -0.71
C GLU A 79 -3.83 10.82 -2.00
N LYS A 80 -3.93 11.79 -2.89
CA LYS A 80 -4.59 11.67 -4.19
C LYS A 80 -3.61 11.92 -5.32
N ARG A 81 -3.63 11.08 -6.35
CA ARG A 81 -3.06 11.36 -7.67
C ARG A 81 -4.09 11.08 -8.74
N THR A 82 -4.10 11.88 -9.80
CA THR A 82 -4.99 11.66 -10.94
C THR A 82 -4.25 11.83 -12.25
N THR A 83 -4.51 10.97 -13.22
CA THR A 83 -3.98 11.10 -14.58
C THR A 83 -5.11 11.17 -15.59
N ARG A 84 -4.93 12.03 -16.61
CA ARG A 84 -5.85 12.20 -17.74
C ARG A 84 -5.35 11.37 -18.91
N GLN A 85 -5.53 10.06 -18.84
CA GLN A 85 -4.97 9.12 -19.82
C GLN A 85 -5.71 9.14 -21.15
N PHE A 86 -7.05 9.27 -21.15
CA PHE A 86 -7.84 9.32 -22.38
C PHE A 86 -8.61 10.64 -22.48
N ARG A 87 -8.16 11.51 -23.39
CA ARG A 87 -8.79 12.80 -23.68
C ARG A 87 -9.58 12.73 -24.99
N GLY A 88 -10.69 13.46 -25.07
CA GLY A 88 -11.43 13.63 -26.32
C GLY A 88 -12.16 12.38 -26.83
N THR A 89 -12.54 11.47 -25.93
CA THR A 89 -13.41 10.34 -26.32
C THR A 89 -14.84 10.84 -26.57
N LEU A 90 -15.65 10.04 -27.27
CA LEU A 90 -17.08 10.32 -27.47
C LEU A 90 -17.85 10.55 -26.16
N PHE A 91 -17.32 10.07 -25.02
CA PHE A 91 -17.93 10.14 -23.70
C PHE A 91 -17.22 11.11 -22.75
N GLY A 92 -16.32 11.96 -23.27
CA GLY A 92 -15.53 12.91 -22.49
C GLY A 92 -14.12 12.41 -22.14
N SER A 93 -13.56 12.89 -21.02
CA SER A 93 -12.23 12.47 -20.55
C SER A 93 -12.37 11.40 -19.47
N LEU A 94 -11.64 10.30 -19.62
CA LEU A 94 -11.52 9.25 -18.61
C LEU A 94 -10.28 9.53 -17.75
N LEU A 95 -10.48 9.51 -16.43
CA LEU A 95 -9.43 9.66 -15.44
C LEU A 95 -9.06 8.32 -14.83
N ASN A 96 -7.80 8.18 -14.47
CA ASN A 96 -7.36 7.24 -13.45
C ASN A 96 -7.13 8.02 -12.15
N LEU A 97 -7.84 7.64 -11.09
CA LEU A 97 -7.71 8.14 -9.73
C LEU A 97 -6.95 7.13 -8.89
N TRP A 98 -5.88 7.58 -8.25
CA TRP A 98 -5.20 6.85 -7.19
C TRP A 98 -5.46 7.53 -5.85
N LEU A 99 -5.95 6.75 -4.88
CA LEU A 99 -5.98 7.13 -3.47
C LEU A 99 -5.06 6.18 -2.72
N PHE A 100 -4.18 6.70 -1.87
CA PHE A 100 -3.24 5.86 -1.14
C PHE A 100 -2.86 6.46 0.19
N ASP A 101 -2.56 5.60 1.15
CA ASP A 101 -2.02 6.05 2.44
C ASP A 101 -0.68 6.76 2.21
N ARG A 102 -0.51 7.97 2.75
CA ARG A 102 0.73 8.76 2.60
C ARG A 102 1.99 8.01 3.04
N ARG A 103 1.84 7.05 3.96
CA ARG A 103 2.93 6.18 4.43
C ARG A 103 3.41 5.19 3.36
N ALA A 104 2.70 5.07 2.24
CA ALA A 104 3.15 4.39 1.03
C ALA A 104 4.05 5.26 0.14
N SER A 105 4.04 6.59 0.33
CA SER A 105 4.93 7.51 -0.40
C SER A 105 6.14 7.94 0.42
N ALA A 106 6.00 8.07 1.74
CA ALA A 106 7.10 8.41 2.64
C ALA A 106 6.90 7.70 3.99
N PRO A 107 7.92 7.02 4.54
CA PRO A 107 7.82 6.35 5.84
C PRO A 107 7.44 7.30 6.98
N ASP A 108 6.60 6.83 7.89
CA ASP A 108 6.42 7.44 9.20
C ASP A 108 7.61 7.05 10.09
N ARG A 109 8.64 7.91 10.08
CA ARG A 109 9.88 7.67 10.85
C ARG A 109 9.68 7.77 12.35
N SER A 110 8.63 8.45 12.82
CA SER A 110 8.34 8.57 14.26
C SER A 110 7.72 7.31 14.82
N ASN A 111 6.87 6.63 14.03
CA ASN A 111 6.23 5.37 14.42
C ASN A 111 6.88 4.13 13.77
N HIS A 112 7.97 4.32 13.03
CA HIS A 112 8.69 3.29 12.27
C HIS A 112 7.77 2.42 11.40
N LEU A 113 6.83 3.08 10.73
CA LEU A 113 5.76 2.46 9.97
C LEU A 113 5.78 2.93 8.52
N ALA A 114 5.65 1.99 7.59
CA ALA A 114 5.52 2.30 6.17
C ALA A 114 4.68 1.25 5.45
N PHE A 115 4.17 1.63 4.28
CA PHE A 115 3.56 0.71 3.33
C PHE A 115 4.40 0.65 2.05
N ALA A 116 4.37 -0.49 1.37
CA ALA A 116 4.90 -0.64 0.03
C ALA A 116 3.81 -1.23 -0.86
N LEU A 117 3.68 -0.69 -2.08
CA LEU A 117 2.79 -1.21 -3.12
C LEU A 117 3.64 -1.96 -4.14
N LEU A 118 3.31 -3.23 -4.37
CA LEU A 118 4.00 -4.11 -5.30
C LEU A 118 3.00 -4.69 -6.30
N GLN A 119 3.47 -5.04 -7.49
CA GLN A 119 2.77 -5.98 -8.35
C GLN A 119 2.91 -7.40 -7.77
N ARG A 120 1.92 -8.27 -7.99
CA ARG A 120 1.87 -9.59 -7.35
C ARG A 120 3.02 -10.53 -7.74
N ASP A 121 3.69 -10.27 -8.85
CA ASP A 121 4.80 -11.05 -9.39
C ASP A 121 6.19 -10.55 -8.95
N GLU A 122 6.27 -9.41 -8.26
CA GLU A 122 7.52 -8.88 -7.73
C GLU A 122 7.97 -9.62 -6.45
N ASP A 123 9.28 -9.88 -6.31
CA ASP A 123 9.87 -10.44 -5.09
C ASP A 123 9.88 -9.40 -3.94
N PRO A 124 9.10 -9.60 -2.86
CA PRO A 124 9.06 -8.68 -1.73
C PRO A 124 10.43 -8.48 -1.06
N HIS A 125 11.24 -9.54 -0.93
CA HIS A 125 12.52 -9.44 -0.23
C HIS A 125 13.48 -8.49 -0.94
N GLN A 126 13.49 -8.51 -2.27
CA GLN A 126 14.30 -7.61 -3.07
C GLN A 126 13.74 -6.18 -3.09
N ARG A 127 12.42 -6.03 -3.24
CA ARG A 127 11.79 -4.71 -3.43
C ARG A 127 11.66 -3.90 -2.14
N LEU A 128 11.53 -4.56 -0.99
CA LEU A 128 11.25 -3.90 0.29
C LEU A 128 12.51 -3.46 1.04
N TRP A 129 13.69 -3.96 0.66
CA TRP A 129 14.94 -3.61 1.35
C TRP A 129 15.23 -2.09 1.42
N PRO A 130 15.09 -1.30 0.33
CA PRO A 130 15.26 0.16 0.43
C PRO A 130 14.31 0.81 1.44
N LEU A 131 13.06 0.33 1.52
CA LEU A 131 12.08 0.84 2.48
C LEU A 131 12.49 0.52 3.92
N VAL A 132 13.02 -0.69 4.15
CA VAL A 132 13.57 -1.08 5.46
C VAL A 132 14.72 -0.17 5.85
N MET A 133 15.68 0.08 4.95
CA MET A 133 16.80 1.00 5.23
C MET A 133 16.34 2.43 5.52
N GLU A 134 15.29 2.91 4.84
CA GLU A 134 14.78 4.26 5.05
C GLU A 134 13.98 4.41 6.35
N THR A 135 13.25 3.37 6.75
CA THR A 135 12.33 3.40 7.90
C THR A 135 13.03 3.04 9.22
N CYS A 136 14.06 2.19 9.15
CA CYS A 136 14.76 1.68 10.32
C CYS A 136 15.67 2.78 10.94
N PRO A 137 15.57 3.02 12.26
CA PRO A 137 16.44 3.98 12.93
C PRO A 137 17.86 3.43 13.18
N LEU A 138 18.06 2.12 13.03
CA LEU A 138 19.35 1.45 13.25
C LEU A 138 20.21 1.51 11.97
N PRO A 139 21.54 1.67 12.08
CA PRO A 139 22.43 1.74 10.93
C PRO A 139 22.61 0.35 10.28
N LEU A 140 21.70 0.00 9.38
CA LEU A 140 21.75 -1.26 8.63
C LEU A 140 22.77 -1.17 7.48
N LEU A 141 23.53 -2.25 7.29
CA LEU A 141 24.47 -2.39 6.17
C LEU A 141 23.81 -3.15 5.01
N GLN A 142 24.22 -2.84 3.78
CA GLN A 142 23.60 -3.41 2.57
C GLN A 142 23.68 -4.94 2.51
N HIS A 143 24.78 -5.54 2.99
CA HIS A 143 24.96 -6.99 3.01
C HIS A 143 24.19 -7.69 4.14
N TRP A 144 23.61 -6.93 5.09
CA TRP A 144 22.76 -7.49 6.15
C TRP A 144 21.33 -7.78 5.67
N ARG A 145 21.01 -7.48 4.40
CA ARG A 145 19.67 -7.61 3.84
C ARG A 145 19.01 -8.94 4.18
N GLU A 146 19.65 -10.06 3.86
CA GLU A 146 19.01 -11.37 4.00
C GLU A 146 18.69 -11.72 5.46
N PRO A 147 19.65 -11.69 6.41
CA PRO A 147 19.36 -11.94 7.82
C PRO A 147 18.34 -10.96 8.42
N VAL A 148 18.43 -9.67 8.07
CA VAL A 148 17.49 -8.66 8.60
C VAL A 148 16.09 -8.90 8.07
N MET A 149 15.91 -9.17 6.77
CA MET A 149 14.60 -9.43 6.19
C MET A 149 13.97 -10.71 6.77
N GLU A 150 14.77 -11.72 7.10
CA GLU A 150 14.32 -12.92 7.80
C GLU A 150 13.80 -12.58 9.21
N VAL A 151 14.58 -11.83 10.02
CA VAL A 151 14.15 -11.38 11.35
C VAL A 151 12.84 -10.58 11.28
N LEU A 152 12.72 -9.64 10.34
CA LEU A 152 11.52 -8.83 10.18
C LEU A 152 10.29 -9.68 9.86
N THR A 153 10.45 -10.73 9.04
CA THR A 153 9.37 -11.65 8.68
C THR A 153 9.00 -12.55 9.85
N GLN A 154 9.98 -13.15 10.52
CA GLN A 154 9.78 -14.02 11.69
C GLN A 154 9.05 -13.28 12.82
N HIS A 155 9.41 -12.03 13.07
CA HIS A 155 8.80 -11.20 14.11
C HIS A 155 7.56 -10.42 13.64
N GLN A 156 6.98 -10.73 12.46
CA GLN A 156 5.78 -10.08 11.93
C GLN A 156 5.89 -8.54 11.83
N MET A 157 7.11 -8.03 11.66
CA MET A 157 7.37 -6.60 11.42
C MET A 157 7.22 -6.27 9.92
N LEU A 158 7.36 -7.27 9.05
CA LEU A 158 7.10 -7.16 7.62
C LEU A 158 5.99 -8.14 7.24
N THR A 159 4.81 -7.61 6.88
CA THR A 159 3.59 -8.41 6.67
C THR A 159 2.88 -8.03 5.38
N ALA A 160 2.40 -9.03 4.64
CA ALA A 160 1.55 -8.80 3.47
C ALA A 160 0.12 -8.44 3.93
N LEU A 161 -0.50 -7.46 3.28
CA LEU A 161 -1.87 -7.07 3.60
C LEU A 161 -2.89 -8.04 2.97
N PRO A 162 -3.94 -8.45 3.71
CA PRO A 162 -4.86 -9.49 3.25
C PRO A 162 -5.91 -8.99 2.26
N GLY A 163 -6.33 -7.72 2.34
CA GLY A 163 -7.47 -7.17 1.61
C GLY A 163 -7.13 -6.71 0.20
N THR A 164 -6.65 -7.60 -0.67
CA THR A 164 -6.18 -7.23 -2.02
C THR A 164 -7.16 -7.60 -3.13
N ILE A 165 -7.43 -6.65 -4.01
CA ILE A 165 -8.26 -6.77 -5.22
C ILE A 165 -7.41 -6.30 -6.40
N GLY A 166 -7.45 -6.99 -7.53
CA GLY A 166 -6.63 -6.67 -8.71
C GLY A 166 -5.18 -7.16 -8.62
N ASN A 167 -4.31 -6.64 -9.47
CA ASN A 167 -2.90 -7.08 -9.60
C ASN A 167 -1.90 -6.32 -8.70
N VAL A 168 -2.40 -5.58 -7.70
CA VAL A 168 -1.57 -4.88 -6.73
C VAL A 168 -1.71 -5.57 -5.38
N CYS A 169 -0.58 -5.79 -4.71
CA CYS A 169 -0.53 -6.15 -3.30
C CYS A 169 0.17 -5.04 -2.51
N ALA A 170 0.01 -5.05 -1.19
CA ALA A 170 0.75 -4.16 -0.33
C ALA A 170 1.39 -4.93 0.82
N TRP A 171 2.52 -4.40 1.27
CA TRP A 171 3.23 -4.86 2.45
C TRP A 171 3.26 -3.74 3.48
N ARG A 172 3.11 -4.10 4.74
CA ARG A 172 3.30 -3.21 5.88
C ARG A 172 4.63 -3.54 6.55
N LEU A 173 5.44 -2.51 6.69
CA LEU A 173 6.61 -2.50 7.56
C LEU A 173 6.24 -1.77 8.84
N ALA A 174 6.19 -2.46 9.97
CA ALA A 174 5.93 -1.91 11.29
C ALA A 174 7.03 -2.39 12.24
N LEU A 175 8.07 -1.57 12.41
CA LEU A 175 9.24 -1.98 13.19
C LEU A 175 8.96 -1.89 14.70
N ARG A 176 9.35 -2.94 15.40
CA ARG A 176 9.41 -2.97 16.87
C ARG A 176 10.87 -2.88 17.28
N VAL A 177 11.35 -1.64 17.46
CA VAL A 177 12.78 -1.36 17.69
C VAL A 177 13.29 -2.03 18.96
N ASP A 178 12.45 -2.10 19.99
CA ASP A 178 12.68 -2.81 21.24
C ASP A 178 12.95 -4.31 21.08
N VAL A 179 12.43 -4.92 20.02
CA VAL A 179 12.69 -6.32 19.66
C VAL A 179 13.82 -6.41 18.64
N LEU A 180 13.85 -5.53 17.65
CA LEU A 180 14.81 -5.57 16.56
C LEU A 180 16.25 -5.31 17.05
N GLU A 181 16.45 -4.30 17.88
CA GLU A 181 17.78 -3.91 18.38
C GLU A 181 18.51 -5.07 19.12
N PRO A 182 17.91 -5.73 20.13
CA PRO A 182 18.57 -6.85 20.80
C PRO A 182 18.79 -8.05 19.86
N THR A 183 17.85 -8.36 18.96
CA THR A 183 18.01 -9.46 18.00
C THR A 183 19.17 -9.22 17.04
N LEU A 184 19.30 -8.01 16.48
CA LEU A 184 20.46 -7.68 15.65
C LEU A 184 21.77 -7.72 16.46
N GLY A 185 21.73 -7.27 17.72
CA GLY A 185 22.88 -7.37 18.63
C GLY A 185 23.31 -8.81 18.94
N GLU A 186 22.38 -9.77 18.98
CA GLU A 186 22.68 -11.21 19.07
C GLU A 186 23.35 -11.72 17.81
N LEU A 187 22.79 -11.42 16.64
CA LEU A 187 23.35 -11.84 15.36
C LEU A 187 24.77 -11.28 15.11
N ILE A 188 25.06 -10.08 15.61
CA ILE A 188 26.42 -9.51 15.58
C ILE A 188 27.35 -10.31 16.50
N ARG A 189 26.92 -10.65 17.73
CA ARG A 189 27.72 -11.46 18.67
C ARG A 189 27.98 -12.88 18.15
N GLU A 190 27.05 -13.43 17.38
CA GLU A 190 27.17 -14.73 16.71
C GLU A 190 27.98 -14.68 15.41
N SER A 191 28.48 -13.49 15.01
CA SER A 191 29.21 -13.25 13.75
C SER A 191 28.40 -13.52 12.47
N ILE A 192 27.06 -13.55 12.57
CA ILE A 192 26.17 -13.63 11.41
C ILE A 192 26.09 -12.27 10.72
N LEU A 193 26.04 -11.19 11.50
CA LEU A 193 26.12 -9.82 11.01
C LEU A 193 27.51 -9.25 11.27
N THR A 194 28.23 -8.91 10.21
CA THR A 194 29.59 -8.38 10.27
C THR A 194 29.65 -6.92 9.81
N THR A 195 30.56 -6.12 10.37
CA THR A 195 30.79 -4.74 9.91
C THR A 195 31.64 -4.68 8.64
N ASP A 196 32.44 -5.72 8.40
CA ASP A 196 33.23 -5.84 7.19
C ASP A 196 32.37 -6.40 6.06
N ALA A 197 32.14 -5.59 5.04
CA ALA A 197 31.69 -6.07 3.74
C ALA A 197 32.85 -6.85 3.10
N GLN A 198 33.11 -8.07 3.57
CA GLN A 198 34.02 -8.96 2.86
C GLN A 198 33.43 -9.12 1.46
N ALA A 199 34.18 -8.65 0.46
CA ALA A 199 33.89 -8.84 -0.95
C ALA A 199 33.63 -10.33 -1.17
N GLN A 200 32.37 -10.71 -1.38
CA GLN A 200 32.04 -12.03 -1.89
C GLN A 200 32.71 -12.16 -3.25
N ALA A 201 33.80 -12.91 -3.29
CA ALA A 201 34.43 -13.41 -4.51
C ALA A 201 33.66 -14.61 -5.04
#